data_AF-A0A7Z7QXN0-F1
#
_entry.id   AF-A0A7Z7QXN0-F1
#
_cell.length_a   1.000
_cell.length_b   1.000
_cell.length_c   1.000
_cell.angle_alpha   90.00
_cell.angle_beta   90.00
_cell.angle_gamma   90.00
#
_symmetry.space_group_name_H-M   'P 1'
#
loop_
_entity.id
_entity.type
_entity.pdbx_description
1 polymer ?
#
loop_
_entity_poly.entity_id
_entity_poly.type
_entity_poly.pdbx_seq_one_letter_code
_entity_poly.pdbx_strand_id
1 'polypeptide(L)'
;MINAVVIAVILMIVLCLCRLNVVISLFISALVGGLISGMSIEKVINVFGKNIVDGAEVALSYALLGGFAALISYSGITDYLVGKIINAIHAENSRWSRVKVKVTIIIALLAMSIMSQNLIPVHIAFIPIVIPPLLSLFNDLKIDRRLIGLIIGFGLCFPYVLLPYGFGQIFQQIIQSGFAKANHPIEFNMIWKAMLIPSMGYIVGLLIGLYVYRKPREYETRKISDSDNVTELKPYILIVTIVAILATFLVQTFTDSMIFWCTGRGTRILYFTCI
;
A
#
# COMPACT_ATOMS: atom_id res chain seq x y z
N MET A 1 -31.13 -21.45 -2.36
CA MET A 1 -30.82 -20.19 -3.07
C MET A 1 -29.32 -20.03 -3.10
N ILE A 2 -28.68 -20.12 -4.26
CA ILE A 2 -27.23 -19.91 -4.34
C ILE A 2 -26.98 -18.43 -4.59
N ASN A 3 -26.16 -17.81 -3.75
CA ASN A 3 -25.85 -16.39 -3.88
C ASN A 3 -24.96 -16.17 -5.11
N ALA A 4 -25.46 -15.43 -6.10
CA ALA A 4 -24.73 -15.10 -7.33
C ALA A 4 -23.35 -14.48 -7.06
N VAL A 5 -23.24 -13.70 -5.97
CA VAL A 5 -21.97 -13.09 -5.53
C VAL A 5 -20.95 -14.15 -5.12
N VAL A 6 -21.38 -15.19 -4.40
CA VAL A 6 -20.47 -16.25 -3.93
C VAL A 6 -19.93 -17.04 -5.11
N ILE A 7 -20.77 -17.37 -6.10
CA ILE A 7 -20.33 -18.05 -7.32
C ILE A 7 -19.31 -17.19 -8.07
N ALA A 8 -19.58 -15.90 -8.25
CA ALA A 8 -18.67 -14.99 -8.95
C ALA A 8 -17.29 -14.93 -8.27
N VAL A 9 -17.25 -14.83 -6.94
CA VAL A 9 -15.99 -14.77 -6.18
C VAL A 9 -15.22 -16.09 -6.27
N ILE A 10 -15.90 -17.23 -6.12
CA ILE A 10 -15.26 -18.55 -6.24
C ILE A 10 -14.70 -18.75 -7.66
N LEU A 11 -15.48 -18.40 -8.69
CA LEU A 11 -15.05 -18.51 -10.08
C LEU A 11 -13.80 -17.66 -10.33
N MET A 12 -13.79 -16.41 -9.84
CA MET A 12 -12.63 -15.53 -9.96
C MET A 12 -11.39 -16.15 -9.34
N ILE A 13 -11.50 -16.71 -8.13
CA ILE A 13 -10.38 -17.37 -7.43
C ILE A 13 -9.88 -18.57 -8.23
N VAL A 14 -10.79 -19.43 -8.72
CA VAL A 14 -10.43 -20.61 -9.50
C VAL A 14 -9.71 -20.21 -10.79
N LEU A 15 -10.21 -19.21 -11.53
CA LEU A 15 -9.57 -18.73 -12.76
C LEU A 15 -8.17 -18.14 -12.48
N CYS A 16 -8.01 -17.38 -11.39
CA CYS A 16 -6.71 -16.88 -10.96
C CYS A 16 -5.74 -18.01 -10.57
N LEU A 17 -6.22 -19.09 -9.93
CA LEU A 17 -5.41 -20.27 -9.63
C LEU A 17 -4.98 -21.03 -10.89
N CYS A 18 -5.81 -21.03 -11.92
CA CYS A 18 -5.48 -21.55 -13.26
C CYS A 18 -4.49 -20.67 -14.05
N ARG A 19 -3.87 -19.67 -13.40
CA ARG A 19 -2.91 -18.72 -13.99
C ARG A 19 -3.50 -17.86 -15.12
N LEU A 20 -4.82 -17.64 -15.15
CA LEU A 20 -5.41 -16.63 -16.02
C LEU A 20 -5.11 -15.22 -15.48
N ASN A 21 -5.00 -14.25 -16.38
CA ASN A 21 -4.80 -12.86 -16.00
C ASN A 21 -5.97 -12.37 -15.15
N VAL A 22 -5.66 -11.74 -14.02
CA VAL A 22 -6.63 -11.22 -13.04
C VAL A 22 -7.69 -10.34 -13.70
N VAL A 23 -7.32 -9.52 -14.68
CA VAL A 23 -8.27 -8.66 -15.41
C VAL A 23 -9.32 -9.49 -16.16
N ILE A 24 -8.88 -10.55 -16.84
CA ILE A 24 -9.76 -11.45 -17.59
C ILE A 24 -10.63 -12.27 -16.61
N SER A 25 -10.04 -12.76 -15.53
CA SER A 25 -10.76 -13.49 -14.48
C SER A 25 -11.86 -12.66 -13.84
N LEU A 26 -11.61 -11.37 -13.57
CA LEU A 26 -12.60 -10.42 -13.06
C LEU A 26 -13.75 -10.21 -14.06
N PHE A 27 -13.43 -10.01 -15.33
CA PHE A 27 -14.43 -9.80 -16.37
C PHE A 27 -15.36 -11.00 -16.54
N ILE A 28 -14.80 -12.20 -16.67
CA ILE A 28 -15.58 -13.45 -16.80
C ILE A 28 -16.44 -13.67 -15.55
N SER A 29 -15.89 -13.44 -14.36
CA SER A 29 -16.61 -13.63 -13.11
C SER A 29 -17.74 -12.63 -12.90
N ALA A 30 -17.55 -11.37 -13.32
CA ALA A 30 -18.59 -10.36 -13.31
C ALA A 30 -19.73 -10.69 -14.28
N LEU A 31 -19.40 -11.20 -15.48
CA LEU A 31 -20.40 -11.66 -16.45
C LEU A 31 -21.23 -12.83 -15.91
N VAL A 32 -20.57 -13.87 -15.41
CA VAL A 32 -21.25 -15.05 -14.86
C VAL A 32 -22.06 -14.69 -13.62
N GLY A 33 -21.52 -13.87 -12.71
CA GLY A 33 -22.24 -13.38 -11.53
C GLY A 33 -23.47 -12.55 -11.86
N GLY A 34 -23.36 -11.67 -12.86
CA GLY A 34 -24.48 -10.84 -13.34
C GLY A 34 -25.57 -11.64 -14.04
N LEU A 35 -25.19 -12.67 -14.82
CA LEU A 35 -26.17 -13.58 -15.44
C LEU A 35 -26.94 -14.38 -14.39
N ILE A 36 -26.25 -14.89 -13.36
CA ILE A 36 -26.87 -15.68 -12.28
C ILE A 36 -27.77 -14.81 -11.39
N SER A 37 -27.50 -13.50 -11.28
CA SER A 37 -28.38 -12.56 -10.56
C SER A 37 -29.64 -12.17 -11.35
N GLY A 38 -29.83 -12.70 -12.57
CA GLY A 38 -30.99 -12.45 -13.42
C GLY A 38 -30.89 -11.16 -14.24
N MET A 39 -29.71 -10.55 -14.34
CA MET A 39 -29.49 -9.38 -15.21
C MET A 39 -29.31 -9.80 -16.67
N SER A 40 -29.82 -8.99 -17.61
CA SER A 40 -29.48 -9.16 -19.02
C SER A 40 -28.01 -8.84 -19.27
N ILE A 41 -27.42 -9.46 -20.30
CA ILE A 41 -26.01 -9.26 -20.68
C ILE A 41 -25.69 -7.78 -20.88
N GLU A 42 -26.56 -7.05 -21.57
CA GLU A 42 -26.41 -5.61 -21.78
C GLU A 42 -26.37 -4.82 -20.47
N LYS A 43 -27.24 -5.16 -19.51
CA LYS A 43 -27.26 -4.52 -18.20
C LYS A 43 -26.00 -4.84 -17.39
N VAL A 44 -25.49 -6.07 -17.48
CA VAL A 44 -24.23 -6.46 -16.83
C VAL A 44 -23.05 -5.67 -17.40
N ILE A 45 -22.94 -5.56 -18.72
CA ILE A 45 -21.88 -4.79 -19.38
C ILE A 45 -21.95 -3.32 -19.02
N ASN A 46 -23.15 -2.71 -19.04
CA ASN A 46 -23.33 -1.31 -18.67
C ASN A 46 -22.96 -1.03 -17.21
N VAL A 47 -23.39 -1.90 -16.29
CA VAL A 47 -23.04 -1.77 -14.86
C VAL A 47 -21.54 -1.98 -14.66
N PHE A 48 -20.94 -2.99 -15.29
CA PHE A 48 -19.51 -3.24 -15.20
C PHE A 48 -18.68 -2.07 -15.74
N GLY A 49 -19.05 -1.53 -16.90
CA GLY A 49 -18.40 -0.37 -17.51
C GLY A 49 -18.46 0.86 -16.60
N LYS A 50 -19.63 1.15 -16.00
CA LYS A 50 -19.78 2.25 -15.05
C LYS A 50 -18.89 2.09 -13.82
N ASN A 51 -18.82 0.88 -13.25
CA ASN A 51 -17.96 0.60 -12.10
C ASN A 51 -16.46 0.76 -12.42
N ILE A 52 -16.03 0.45 -13.66
CA ILE A 52 -14.64 0.71 -14.07
C ILE A 52 -14.36 2.21 -14.11
N VAL A 53 -15.28 3.01 -14.64
CA VAL A 53 -15.13 4.47 -14.72
C VAL A 53 -15.03 5.07 -13.31
N ASP A 54 -15.88 4.64 -12.38
CA ASP A 54 -15.85 5.09 -10.98
C ASP A 54 -14.51 4.76 -10.29
N GLY A 55 -13.83 3.67 -10.68
CA GLY A 55 -12.52 3.27 -10.15
C GLY A 55 -11.31 3.80 -10.94
N ALA A 56 -11.51 4.44 -12.09
CA ALA A 56 -10.43 4.78 -13.02
C ALA A 56 -9.48 5.85 -12.45
N GLU A 57 -10.00 6.83 -11.71
CA GLU A 57 -9.19 7.87 -11.05
C GLU A 57 -8.19 7.26 -10.06
N VAL A 58 -8.65 6.30 -9.25
CA VAL A 58 -7.83 5.60 -8.27
C VAL A 58 -6.79 4.71 -8.98
N ALA A 59 -7.20 4.00 -10.04
CA ALA A 59 -6.30 3.15 -10.82
C ALA A 59 -5.18 3.96 -11.49
N LEU A 60 -5.51 5.09 -12.10
CA LEU A 60 -4.54 5.99 -12.72
C LEU A 60 -3.56 6.52 -11.67
N SER A 61 -4.06 6.91 -10.50
CA SER A 61 -3.24 7.39 -9.40
C SER A 61 -2.22 6.34 -8.94
N TYR A 62 -2.63 5.07 -8.80
CA TYR A 62 -1.70 3.98 -8.49
C TYR A 62 -0.65 3.74 -9.57
N ALA A 63 -1.02 3.83 -10.85
CA ALA A 63 -0.07 3.69 -11.95
C ALA A 63 1.00 4.79 -11.91
N LEU A 64 0.60 6.04 -11.66
CA LEU A 64 1.51 7.18 -11.60
C LEU A 64 2.46 7.10 -10.39
N LEU A 65 1.97 6.65 -9.23
CA LEU A 65 2.82 6.43 -8.06
C LEU A 65 3.79 5.27 -8.23
N GLY A 66 3.36 4.19 -8.88
CA GLY A 66 4.26 3.11 -9.28
C GLY A 66 5.37 3.64 -10.18
N GLY A 67 5.04 4.52 -11.13
CA GLY A 67 6.01 5.20 -11.99
C GLY A 67 7.00 6.07 -11.21
N PHE A 68 6.53 6.87 -10.26
CA PHE A 68 7.38 7.68 -9.39
C PHE A 68 8.31 6.86 -8.50
N ALA A 69 7.80 5.78 -7.91
CA ALA A 69 8.58 4.82 -7.14
C ALA A 69 9.71 4.22 -7.99
N ALA A 70 9.43 3.87 -9.24
CA ALA A 70 10.43 3.39 -10.19
C ALA A 70 11.48 4.48 -10.49
N LEU A 71 11.06 5.73 -10.74
CA LEU A 71 11.98 6.85 -10.99
C LEU A 71 12.90 7.15 -9.79
N ILE A 72 12.39 7.11 -8.55
CA ILE A 72 13.23 7.24 -7.35
C ILE A 72 14.20 6.06 -7.20
N SER A 73 13.76 4.85 -7.57
CA SER A 73 14.64 3.68 -7.53
C SER A 73 15.77 3.81 -8.55
N TYR A 74 15.52 4.41 -9.72
CA TYR A 74 16.54 4.64 -10.74
C TYR A 74 17.45 5.85 -10.46
N SER A 75 17.05 6.79 -9.61
CA SER A 75 17.85 8.00 -9.31
C SER A 75 19.06 7.75 -8.40
N GLY A 76 19.26 6.53 -7.88
CA GLY A 76 20.40 6.15 -7.03
C GLY A 76 20.35 6.72 -5.60
N ILE A 77 19.39 7.59 -5.30
CA ILE A 77 19.20 8.23 -3.99
C ILE A 77 18.96 7.20 -2.89
N THR A 78 18.21 6.16 -3.23
CA THR A 78 17.95 4.99 -2.39
C THR A 78 19.26 4.39 -1.89
N ASP A 79 20.20 4.10 -2.79
CA ASP A 79 21.45 3.44 -2.42
C ASP A 79 22.38 4.34 -1.61
N TYR A 80 22.37 5.66 -1.86
CA TYR A 80 23.14 6.62 -1.06
C TYR A 80 22.61 6.78 0.38
N LEU A 81 21.29 6.96 0.54
CA LEU A 81 20.68 7.07 1.88
C LEU A 81 20.93 5.80 2.69
N VAL A 82 20.78 4.64 2.04
CA VAL A 82 21.02 3.33 2.65
C VAL A 82 22.50 3.16 3.00
N GLY A 83 23.42 3.50 2.09
CA GLY A 83 24.87 3.45 2.36
C GLY A 83 25.28 4.31 3.55
N LYS A 84 24.70 5.51 3.71
CA LYS A 84 24.96 6.38 4.87
C LYS A 84 24.44 5.79 6.18
N ILE A 85 23.24 5.21 6.16
CA ILE A 85 22.64 4.53 7.33
C ILE A 85 23.46 3.28 7.68
N ILE A 86 23.86 2.49 6.69
CA ILE A 86 24.68 1.28 6.88
C ILE A 86 26.06 1.62 7.41
N ASN A 87 26.70 2.68 6.90
CA ASN A 87 28.01 3.12 7.41
C ASN A 87 27.90 3.61 8.86
N ALA A 88 26.83 4.31 9.22
CA ALA A 88 26.57 4.68 10.61
C ALA A 88 26.33 3.47 11.52
N ILE A 89 25.66 2.43 11.02
CA ILE A 89 25.41 1.18 11.75
C ILE A 89 26.68 0.32 11.86
N HIS A 90 27.50 0.23 10.82
CA HIS A 90 28.76 -0.51 10.84
C HIS A 90 29.84 0.17 11.70
N ALA A 91 29.79 1.50 11.84
CA ALA A 91 30.63 2.22 12.79
C ALA A 91 30.37 1.79 14.25
N GLU A 92 29.13 1.41 14.58
CA GLU A 92 28.78 0.76 15.85
C GLU A 92 28.79 -0.78 15.72
N ASN A 93 29.96 -1.40 15.88
CA ASN A 93 30.18 -2.83 15.66
C ASN A 93 29.56 -3.77 16.73
N SER A 94 28.39 -3.42 17.27
CA SER A 94 27.68 -4.20 18.28
C SER A 94 26.46 -4.91 17.69
N ARG A 95 26.37 -6.23 17.92
CA ARG A 95 25.19 -7.06 17.57
C ARG A 95 23.89 -6.48 18.15
N TRP A 96 23.98 -5.77 19.27
CA TRP A 96 22.86 -5.08 19.92
C TRP A 96 22.41 -3.83 19.15
N SER A 97 23.31 -3.08 18.51
CA SER A 97 22.97 -1.90 17.70
C SER A 97 22.15 -2.30 16.47
N ARG A 98 22.55 -3.38 15.78
CA ARG A 98 21.79 -3.92 14.63
C ARG A 98 20.38 -4.39 14.98
N VAL A 99 20.19 -5.04 16.13
CA VAL A 99 18.87 -5.46 16.60
C VAL A 99 18.00 -4.26 16.97
N LYS A 100 18.58 -3.25 17.66
CA LYS A 100 17.86 -2.01 17.99
C LYS A 100 17.37 -1.29 16.74
N VAL A 101 18.24 -1.11 15.74
CA VAL A 101 17.86 -0.43 14.48
C VAL A 101 16.75 -1.18 13.74
N LYS A 102 16.84 -2.51 13.66
CA LYS A 102 15.80 -3.35 13.05
C LYS A 102 14.44 -3.16 13.74
N VAL A 103 14.42 -3.16 15.06
CA VAL A 103 13.19 -2.95 15.85
C VAL A 103 12.67 -1.52 15.69
N THR A 104 13.55 -0.51 15.73
CA THR A 104 13.17 0.90 15.54
C THR A 104 12.52 1.14 14.18
N ILE A 105 13.08 0.57 13.10
CA ILE A 105 12.51 0.69 11.76
C ILE A 105 11.12 0.05 11.69
N ILE A 106 10.97 -1.16 12.25
CA ILE A 106 9.69 -1.86 12.30
C ILE A 106 8.63 -1.05 13.07
N ILE A 107 8.99 -0.52 14.25
CA ILE A 107 8.08 0.29 15.06
C ILE A 107 7.76 1.61 14.35
N ALA A 108 8.74 2.26 13.73
CA ALA A 108 8.52 3.50 12.98
C ALA A 108 7.58 3.28 11.79
N LEU A 109 7.76 2.19 11.03
CA LEU A 109 6.87 1.83 9.92
C LEU A 109 5.46 1.50 10.41
N LEU A 110 5.33 0.81 11.55
CA LEU A 110 4.02 0.53 12.16
C LEU A 110 3.32 1.83 12.60
N ALA A 111 4.02 2.70 13.32
CA ALA A 111 3.49 3.98 13.78
C ALA A 111 3.08 4.87 12.60
N MET A 112 3.94 5.00 11.59
CA MET A 112 3.62 5.70 10.35
C MET A 112 2.40 5.09 9.66
N SER A 113 2.29 3.77 9.57
CA SER A 113 1.15 3.10 8.92
C SER A 113 -0.17 3.40 9.66
N ILE A 114 -0.18 3.36 10.99
CA ILE A 114 -1.36 3.69 11.80
C ILE A 114 -1.77 5.15 11.61
N MET A 115 -0.81 6.07 11.57
CA MET A 115 -1.08 7.51 11.40
C MET A 115 -1.50 7.88 9.97
N SER A 116 -0.92 7.22 8.96
CA SER A 116 -1.09 7.45 7.53
C SER A 116 -2.50 7.13 6.99
N GLN A 117 -3.31 6.42 7.79
CA GLN A 117 -4.71 6.17 7.44
C GLN A 117 -5.68 6.88 8.39
N ASN A 118 -5.33 7.05 9.67
CA ASN A 118 -6.25 7.61 10.67
C ASN A 118 -6.17 9.14 10.83
N LEU A 119 -4.98 9.74 10.67
CA LEU A 119 -4.77 11.17 10.93
C LEU A 119 -4.66 12.01 9.64
N ILE A 120 -3.93 11.50 8.65
CA ILE A 120 -3.76 12.14 7.35
C ILE A 120 -4.00 11.05 6.30
N PRO A 121 -4.94 11.19 5.35
CA PRO A 121 -5.27 10.14 4.37
C PRO A 121 -4.21 10.02 3.27
N VAL A 122 -2.99 9.61 3.62
CA VAL A 122 -1.82 9.50 2.72
C VAL A 122 -1.40 8.06 2.45
N HIS A 123 -2.12 7.07 2.98
CA HIS A 123 -1.82 5.64 2.85
C HIS A 123 -1.58 5.17 1.40
N ILE A 124 -2.31 5.73 0.43
CA ILE A 124 -2.18 5.44 -1.01
C ILE A 124 -0.78 5.85 -1.53
N ALA A 125 -0.22 6.95 -1.01
CA ALA A 125 1.10 7.45 -1.39
C ALA A 125 2.25 6.93 -0.53
N PHE A 126 1.95 6.60 0.71
CA PHE A 126 2.94 6.20 1.69
C PHE A 126 3.74 4.96 1.25
N ILE A 127 3.06 3.90 0.79
CA ILE A 127 3.72 2.63 0.46
C ILE A 127 4.67 2.78 -0.75
N PRO A 128 4.25 3.34 -1.91
CA PRO A 128 5.14 3.48 -3.06
C PRO A 128 6.32 4.41 -2.80
N ILE A 129 6.19 5.39 -1.90
CA ILE A 129 7.26 6.36 -1.64
C ILE A 129 8.26 5.83 -0.61
N VAL A 130 7.80 5.21 0.47
CA VAL A 130 8.66 4.86 1.62
C VAL A 130 9.32 3.49 1.46
N ILE A 131 8.65 2.53 0.83
CA ILE A 131 9.13 1.14 0.80
C ILE A 131 10.29 0.91 -0.18
N PRO A 132 10.26 1.39 -1.45
CA PRO A 132 11.36 1.15 -2.39
C PRO A 132 12.72 1.64 -1.86
N PRO A 133 12.83 2.85 -1.27
CA PRO A 133 14.10 3.32 -0.68
C PRO A 133 14.63 2.46 0.46
N LEU A 134 13.77 1.73 1.17
CA LEU A 134 14.16 0.92 2.31
C LEU A 134 14.46 -0.54 1.93
N LEU A 135 14.19 -0.96 0.69
CA LEU A 135 14.41 -2.34 0.25
C LEU A 135 15.87 -2.80 0.37
N SER A 136 16.83 -1.94 0.00
CA SER A 136 18.26 -2.24 0.13
C SER A 136 18.64 -2.39 1.61
N LEU A 137 18.14 -1.48 2.47
CA LEU A 137 18.36 -1.56 3.93
C LEU A 137 17.79 -2.83 4.55
N PHE A 138 16.62 -3.29 4.09
CA PHE A 138 16.02 -4.54 4.56
C PHE A 138 16.87 -5.75 4.19
N ASN A 139 17.53 -5.74 3.02
CA ASN A 139 18.42 -6.83 2.61
C ASN A 139 19.67 -6.87 3.51
N ASP A 140 20.31 -5.72 3.77
CA ASP A 140 21.51 -5.66 4.61
C ASP A 140 21.24 -6.03 6.09
N LEU A 141 20.07 -5.64 6.60
CA LEU A 141 19.61 -6.02 7.94
C LEU A 141 18.96 -7.42 8.00
N LYS A 142 18.94 -8.17 6.89
CA LYS A 142 18.31 -9.50 6.74
C LYS A 142 16.89 -9.53 7.32
N ILE A 143 16.08 -8.53 6.98
CA ILE A 143 14.67 -8.41 7.37
C ILE A 143 13.79 -9.07 6.32
N ASP A 144 12.86 -9.94 6.74
CA ASP A 144 11.90 -10.54 5.81
C ASP A 144 10.93 -9.47 5.27
N ARG A 145 10.89 -9.27 3.96
CA ARG A 145 9.99 -8.30 3.29
C ARG A 145 8.51 -8.63 3.54
N ARG A 146 8.18 -9.91 3.77
CA ARG A 146 6.81 -10.35 4.12
C ARG A 146 6.41 -9.89 5.51
N LEU A 147 7.38 -9.86 6.45
CA LEU A 147 7.14 -9.32 7.78
C LEU A 147 6.78 -7.84 7.71
N ILE A 148 7.51 -7.08 6.89
CA ILE A 148 7.26 -5.64 6.67
C ILE A 148 5.89 -5.43 6.04
N GLY A 149 5.55 -6.19 5.00
CA GLY A 149 4.23 -6.15 4.39
C GLY A 149 3.11 -6.49 5.38
N LEU A 150 3.33 -7.46 6.26
CA LEU A 150 2.38 -7.84 7.31
C LEU A 150 2.21 -6.74 8.38
N ILE A 151 3.30 -6.08 8.80
CA ILE A 151 3.25 -4.95 9.74
C ILE A 151 2.52 -3.75 9.13
N ILE A 152 2.82 -3.41 7.88
CA ILE A 152 2.17 -2.31 7.17
C ILE A 152 0.68 -2.64 6.94
N GLY A 153 0.37 -3.84 6.48
CA GLY A 153 -1.00 -4.29 6.27
C GLY A 153 -1.82 -4.29 7.57
N PHE A 154 -1.22 -4.73 8.69
CA PHE A 154 -1.83 -4.60 10.01
C PHE A 154 -2.03 -3.13 10.40
N GLY A 155 -0.97 -2.31 10.31
CA GLY A 155 -1.01 -0.91 10.71
C GLY A 155 -1.99 -0.07 9.90
N LEU A 156 -2.25 -0.43 8.65
CA LEU A 156 -3.27 0.20 7.81
C LEU A 156 -4.65 -0.33 8.16
N CYS A 157 -4.86 -1.65 8.15
CA CYS A 157 -6.20 -2.21 8.26
C CYS A 157 -6.80 -2.19 9.67
N PHE A 158 -6.01 -2.55 10.68
CA PHE A 158 -6.52 -2.71 12.04
C PHE A 158 -7.13 -1.41 12.62
N PRO A 159 -6.47 -0.24 12.51
CA PRO A 159 -6.99 0.99 13.13
C PRO A 159 -8.31 1.45 12.54
N TYR A 160 -8.48 1.43 11.21
CA TYR A 160 -9.72 1.93 10.61
C TYR A 160 -10.91 0.99 10.82
N VAL A 161 -10.66 -0.32 10.95
CA VAL A 161 -11.73 -1.30 11.22
C VAL A 161 -12.25 -1.14 12.65
N LEU A 162 -11.37 -0.88 13.62
CA LEU A 162 -11.74 -0.83 15.03
C LEU A 162 -12.16 0.56 15.51
N LEU A 163 -11.41 1.60 15.16
CA LEU A 163 -11.54 2.92 15.77
C LEU A 163 -12.48 3.81 14.96
N PRO A 164 -13.57 4.35 15.56
CA PRO A 164 -14.49 5.26 14.89
C PRO A 164 -13.95 6.70 14.82
N TYR A 165 -12.70 6.88 14.41
CA TYR A 165 -12.07 8.19 14.23
C TYR A 165 -11.44 8.28 12.84
N GLY A 166 -11.29 9.50 12.31
CA GLY A 166 -10.69 9.73 10.99
C GLY A 166 -11.32 8.88 9.89
N PHE A 167 -10.49 8.13 9.17
CA PHE A 167 -10.96 7.21 8.12
C PHE A 167 -11.83 6.05 8.65
N GLY A 168 -11.62 5.60 9.89
CA GLY A 168 -12.44 4.55 10.48
C GLY A 168 -13.89 4.97 10.70
N GLN A 169 -14.14 6.26 10.97
CA GLN A 169 -15.50 6.80 11.01
C GLN A 169 -16.18 6.73 9.63
N ILE A 170 -15.46 7.08 8.56
CA ILE A 170 -15.94 6.99 7.18
C ILE A 170 -16.29 5.54 6.85
N PHE A 171 -15.41 4.59 7.21
CA PHE A 171 -15.64 3.17 7.01
C PHE A 171 -16.92 2.67 7.71
N GLN A 172 -17.13 3.05 8.98
CA GLN A 172 -18.33 2.66 9.73
C GLN A 172 -19.60 3.31 9.16
N GLN A 173 -19.52 4.54 8.63
CA GLN A 173 -20.64 5.19 7.92
C GLN A 173 -20.99 4.46 6.62
N ILE A 174 -19.98 3.99 5.87
CA ILE A 174 -20.21 3.18 4.67
C ILE A 174 -20.98 1.90 5.04
N ILE A 175 -20.57 1.20 6.10
CA ILE A 175 -21.29 0.03 6.61
C ILE A 175 -22.73 0.39 6.95
N GLN A 176 -22.93 1.44 7.76
CA GLN A 176 -24.27 1.88 8.16
C GLN A 176 -25.17 2.19 6.95
N SER A 177 -24.64 2.92 5.97
CA SER A 177 -25.36 3.28 4.75
C SER A 177 -25.69 2.05 3.89
N GLY A 178 -24.81 1.04 3.86
CA GLY A 178 -25.06 -0.23 3.19
C GLY A 178 -26.23 -1.00 3.82
N PHE A 179 -26.28 -1.04 5.15
CA PHE A 179 -27.39 -1.65 5.90
C PHE A 179 -28.71 -0.88 5.78
N ALA A 180 -28.65 0.45 5.77
CA ALA A 180 -29.81 1.31 5.50
C ALA A 180 -30.38 1.07 4.08
N LYS A 181 -29.53 0.94 3.06
CA LYS A 181 -29.95 0.60 1.69
C LYS A 181 -30.57 -0.80 1.58
N ALA A 182 -30.22 -1.70 2.50
CA ALA A 182 -30.78 -3.05 2.60
C ALA A 182 -32.07 -3.12 3.44
N ASN A 183 -32.67 -1.98 3.82
CA ASN A 183 -33.85 -1.88 4.69
C ASN A 183 -33.64 -2.45 6.11
N HIS A 184 -32.41 -2.52 6.59
CA HIS A 184 -32.06 -2.95 7.94
C HIS A 184 -31.22 -1.88 8.64
N PRO A 185 -31.84 -0.78 9.14
CA PRO A 185 -31.09 0.28 9.80
C PRO A 185 -30.44 -0.24 11.09
N ILE A 186 -29.15 0.04 11.24
CA ILE A 186 -28.35 -0.31 12.42
C ILE A 186 -27.86 0.97 13.12
N GLU A 187 -27.77 0.91 14.46
CA GLU A 187 -27.18 2.00 15.22
C GLU A 187 -25.67 2.07 14.98
N PHE A 188 -25.15 3.28 14.79
CA PHE A 188 -23.72 3.52 14.54
C PHE A 188 -22.82 2.94 15.66
N ASN A 189 -23.28 3.02 16.91
CA ASN A 189 -22.56 2.53 18.08
C ASN A 189 -22.48 0.99 18.17
N MET A 190 -23.26 0.26 17.38
CA MET A 190 -23.17 -1.20 17.32
C MET A 190 -22.05 -1.66 16.38
N ILE A 191 -21.65 -0.82 15.41
CA ILE A 191 -20.73 -1.20 14.34
C ILE A 191 -19.34 -1.47 14.90
N TRP A 192 -18.75 -0.53 15.65
CA TRP A 192 -17.41 -0.73 16.22
C TRP A 192 -17.37 -1.91 17.20
N LYS A 193 -18.46 -2.17 17.94
CA LYS A 193 -18.57 -3.34 18.83
C LYS A 193 -18.56 -4.64 18.05
N ALA A 194 -19.32 -4.71 16.95
CA ALA A 194 -19.31 -5.88 16.06
C ALA A 194 -17.95 -6.07 15.38
N MET A 195 -17.25 -4.97 15.08
CA MET A 195 -15.92 -4.99 14.48
C MET A 195 -14.82 -5.47 15.44
N LEU A 196 -15.07 -5.59 16.76
CA LEU A 196 -14.11 -6.20 17.69
C LEU A 196 -13.72 -7.62 17.27
N ILE A 197 -14.67 -8.42 16.79
CA ILE A 197 -14.43 -9.80 16.35
C ILE A 197 -13.41 -9.85 15.19
N PRO A 198 -13.63 -9.18 14.04
CA PRO A 198 -12.64 -9.14 12.97
C PRO A 198 -11.33 -8.46 13.39
N SER A 199 -11.37 -7.44 14.23
CA SER A 199 -10.15 -6.78 14.76
C SER A 199 -9.27 -7.71 15.59
N MET A 200 -9.84 -8.63 16.38
CA MET A 200 -9.05 -9.66 17.07
C MET A 200 -8.33 -10.57 16.07
N GLY A 201 -8.96 -10.88 14.93
CA GLY A 201 -8.34 -11.67 13.86
C GLY A 201 -7.06 -11.02 13.32
N TYR A 202 -7.04 -9.69 13.17
CA TYR A 202 -5.83 -8.95 12.78
C TYR A 202 -4.71 -9.04 13.81
N ILE A 203 -5.04 -8.97 15.11
CA ILE A 203 -4.05 -9.10 16.20
C ILE A 203 -3.46 -10.51 16.20
N VAL A 204 -4.30 -11.54 16.13
CA VAL A 204 -3.86 -12.93 16.09
C VAL A 204 -3.01 -13.18 14.83
N GLY A 205 -3.43 -12.66 13.68
CA GLY A 205 -2.66 -12.72 12.43
C GLY A 205 -1.29 -12.03 12.53
N LEU A 206 -1.21 -10.88 13.21
CA LEU A 206 0.05 -10.18 13.47
C LEU A 206 0.99 -11.02 14.34
N LEU A 207 0.48 -11.61 15.42
CA LEU A 207 1.27 -12.43 16.34
C LEU A 207 1.81 -13.70 15.66
N ILE A 208 0.95 -14.40 14.90
CA ILE A 208 1.35 -15.56 14.10
C ILE A 208 2.37 -15.14 13.05
N GLY A 209 2.14 -14.03 12.36
CA GLY A 209 3.05 -13.48 11.35
C GLY A 209 4.43 -13.14 11.93
N LEU A 210 4.47 -12.46 13.08
CA LEU A 210 5.72 -12.15 13.78
C LEU A 210 6.46 -13.42 14.20
N TYR A 211 5.74 -14.46 14.62
CA TYR A 211 6.34 -15.75 14.97
C TYR A 211 6.89 -16.50 13.75
N VAL A 212 6.10 -16.62 12.68
CA VAL A 212 6.46 -17.36 11.46
C VAL A 212 7.58 -16.66 10.69
N TYR A 213 7.53 -15.33 10.55
CA TYR A 213 8.50 -14.54 9.79
C TYR A 213 9.67 -14.03 10.63
N ARG A 214 9.91 -14.61 11.82
CA ARG A 214 11.02 -14.25 12.72
C ARG A 214 12.39 -14.62 12.16
N LYS A 215 12.47 -15.64 11.30
CA LYS A 215 13.75 -16.18 10.81
C LYS A 215 14.44 -15.17 9.88
N PRO A 216 15.75 -14.93 10.05
CA PRO A 216 16.50 -14.09 9.12
C PRO A 216 16.48 -14.75 7.74
N ARG A 217 16.25 -13.96 6.71
CA ARG A 217 16.25 -14.42 5.32
C ARG A 217 17.29 -13.64 4.54
N GLU A 218 18.11 -14.36 3.81
CA GLU A 218 18.98 -13.78 2.81
C GLU A 218 18.18 -13.65 1.53
N TYR A 219 18.01 -12.41 1.09
CA TYR A 219 17.49 -12.12 -0.23
C TYR A 219 18.68 -12.00 -1.16
N GLU A 220 18.60 -12.62 -2.33
CA GLU A 220 19.52 -12.30 -3.41
C GLU A 220 19.33 -10.83 -3.76
N THR A 221 20.33 -10.01 -3.45
CA THR A 221 20.50 -8.68 -4.01
C THR A 221 20.81 -8.85 -5.50
N ARG A 222 19.78 -9.10 -6.30
CA ARG A 222 19.87 -8.74 -7.72
C ARG A 222 20.02 -7.23 -7.76
N LYS A 223 21.26 -6.77 -8.00
CA LYS A 223 21.54 -5.42 -8.46
C LYS A 223 20.59 -5.18 -9.63
N ILE A 224 19.58 -4.35 -9.41
CA ILE A 224 18.89 -3.72 -10.52
C ILE A 224 19.94 -2.74 -11.04
N SER A 225 20.41 -2.97 -12.27
CA SER A 225 21.46 -2.27 -13.01
C SER A 225 22.93 -2.51 -12.62
N ASP A 226 23.69 -2.96 -13.62
CA ASP A 226 25.11 -2.71 -13.81
C ASP A 226 25.37 -1.19 -13.87
N SER A 227 25.68 -0.59 -12.72
CA SER A 227 26.38 0.69 -12.70
C SER A 227 27.57 0.58 -11.76
N ASP A 228 28.69 0.15 -12.33
CA ASP A 228 30.05 0.33 -11.79
C ASP A 228 30.49 1.81 -11.75
N ASN A 229 29.55 2.73 -11.59
CA ASN A 229 29.86 4.11 -11.28
C ASN A 229 29.04 4.47 -10.06
N VAL A 230 29.71 4.41 -8.90
CA VAL A 230 29.36 5.21 -7.74
C VAL A 230 29.54 6.67 -8.18
N THR A 231 28.58 7.20 -8.94
CA THR A 231 28.54 8.63 -9.20
C THR A 231 28.32 9.28 -7.85
N GLU A 232 29.28 10.11 -7.46
CA GLU A 232 29.15 10.99 -6.30
C GLU A 232 27.80 11.70 -6.38
N LEU A 233 26.85 11.26 -5.56
CA LEU A 233 25.56 11.90 -5.45
C LEU A 233 25.79 13.28 -4.86
N LYS A 234 25.73 14.29 -5.72
CA LYS A 234 25.81 15.69 -5.30
C LYS A 234 24.70 15.93 -4.27
N PRO A 235 25.00 16.53 -3.10
CA PRO A 235 24.02 16.75 -2.02
C PRO A 235 22.79 17.57 -2.48
N TYR A 236 22.93 18.29 -3.59
CA TYR A 236 21.84 18.97 -4.28
C TYR A 236 20.69 18.03 -4.71
N ILE A 237 20.98 16.83 -5.23
CA ILE A 237 19.96 15.86 -5.68
C ILE A 237 19.13 15.36 -4.49
N LEU A 238 19.77 15.22 -3.32
CA LEU A 238 19.11 14.83 -2.07
C LEU A 238 18.14 15.91 -1.59
N ILE A 239 18.57 17.18 -1.61
CA ILE A 239 17.75 18.33 -1.23
C ILE A 239 16.58 18.49 -2.20
N VAL A 240 16.82 18.42 -3.51
CA VAL A 240 15.77 18.49 -4.54
C VAL A 240 14.74 17.37 -4.36
N THR A 241 15.17 16.16 -4.00
CA THR A 241 14.26 15.04 -3.78
C THR A 241 13.47 15.15 -2.50
N ILE A 242 14.08 15.59 -1.39
CA ILE A 242 13.37 15.86 -0.14
C ILE A 242 12.36 16.99 -0.35
N VAL A 243 12.74 18.05 -1.05
CA VAL A 243 11.84 19.16 -1.41
C VAL A 243 10.73 18.67 -2.34
N ALA A 244 11.02 17.79 -3.30
CA ALA A 244 10.02 17.19 -4.18
C ALA A 244 9.04 16.30 -3.42
N ILE A 245 9.51 15.49 -2.45
CA ILE A 245 8.66 14.65 -1.59
C ILE A 245 7.80 15.52 -0.67
N LEU A 246 8.35 16.58 -0.08
CA LEU A 246 7.60 17.50 0.78
C LEU A 246 6.57 18.32 -0.01
N ALA A 247 6.94 18.84 -1.18
CA ALA A 247 6.03 19.54 -2.07
C ALA A 247 4.91 18.62 -2.58
N THR A 248 5.27 17.36 -2.90
CA THR A 248 4.33 16.28 -3.23
C THR A 248 3.31 16.06 -2.12
N PHE A 249 3.80 15.90 -0.91
CA PHE A 249 2.99 15.64 0.26
C PHE A 249 2.03 16.79 0.54
N LEU A 250 2.52 18.03 0.46
CA LEU A 250 1.70 19.25 0.64
C LEU A 250 0.62 19.38 -0.43
N VAL A 251 0.95 19.20 -1.71
CA VAL A 251 -0.05 19.29 -2.78
C VAL A 251 -1.13 18.21 -2.63
N GLN A 252 -0.74 17.02 -2.18
CA GLN A 252 -1.68 15.91 -1.96
C GLN A 252 -2.65 16.21 -0.81
N THR A 253 -2.18 16.75 0.33
CA THR A 253 -3.06 17.10 1.46
C THR A 253 -4.02 18.25 1.16
N PHE A 254 -3.71 19.15 0.22
CA PHE A 254 -4.60 20.26 -0.13
C PHE A 254 -5.57 19.96 -1.27
N THR A 255 -5.21 19.06 -2.19
CA THR A 255 -5.99 18.86 -3.43
C THR A 255 -6.95 17.68 -3.33
N ASP A 256 -6.75 16.74 -2.39
CA ASP A 256 -7.42 15.42 -2.30
C ASP A 256 -7.36 14.54 -3.58
N SER A 257 -6.95 15.11 -4.73
CA SER A 257 -6.77 14.42 -6.01
C SER A 257 -5.30 14.10 -6.26
N MET A 258 -5.01 12.80 -6.26
CA MET A 258 -3.69 12.26 -6.56
C MET A 258 -3.26 12.44 -8.03
N ILE A 259 -4.20 12.75 -8.93
CA ILE A 259 -3.94 13.06 -10.34
C ILE A 259 -3.23 14.42 -10.51
N PHE A 260 -3.59 15.41 -9.69
CA PHE A 260 -3.02 16.76 -9.77
C PHE A 260 -1.56 16.79 -9.32
N TRP A 261 -1.20 15.85 -8.43
CA TRP A 261 0.18 15.63 -8.00
C TRP A 261 1.12 15.29 -9.16
N CYS A 262 0.76 14.34 -10.02
CA CYS A 262 1.62 13.91 -11.11
C CYS A 262 1.72 14.97 -12.25
N THR A 263 0.69 15.80 -12.40
CA THR A 263 0.70 16.93 -13.35
C THR A 263 1.41 18.16 -12.79
N GLY A 264 1.56 18.24 -11.46
CA GLY A 264 2.21 19.31 -10.74
C GLY A 264 3.74 19.37 -10.93
N ARG A 265 4.33 20.51 -10.56
CA ARG A 265 5.76 20.86 -10.77
C ARG A 265 6.77 19.82 -10.22
N GLY A 266 6.37 18.90 -9.34
CA GLY A 266 7.24 17.88 -8.75
C GLY A 266 7.78 16.86 -9.76
N THR A 267 6.95 16.37 -10.69
CA THR A 267 7.37 15.41 -11.72
C THR A 267 8.30 16.06 -12.73
N ARG A 268 8.08 17.35 -13.06
CA ARG A 268 8.98 18.13 -13.94
C ARG A 268 10.36 18.36 -13.32
N ILE A 269 10.42 18.57 -12.00
CA ILE A 269 11.68 18.77 -11.29
C ILE A 269 12.51 17.48 -11.22
N LEU A 270 11.87 16.31 -10.98
CA LEU A 270 12.59 15.04 -11.06
C LEU A 270 12.96 14.66 -12.50
N TYR A 271 12.09 14.90 -13.49
CA TYR A 271 12.43 14.65 -14.90
C TYR A 271 13.62 15.50 -15.38
N PHE A 272 13.75 16.74 -14.91
CA PHE A 272 14.89 17.61 -15.22
C PHE A 272 16.15 17.31 -14.42
N THR A 273 16.06 16.53 -13.33
CA THR A 273 17.21 16.19 -12.48
C THR A 273 17.75 14.78 -12.76
N CYS A 274 16.92 13.89 -13.33
CA CYS A 274 17.28 12.51 -13.70
C CYS A 274 17.70 12.34 -15.18
N ILE A 275 17.63 13.39 -16.00
CA ILE A 275 18.30 13.49 -17.31
C ILE A 275 19.56 14.35 -17.12
#